data_AF-A0A2U9IKC3-F1
#
_entry.id   AF-A0A2U9IKC3-F1
#
_cell.length_a   1.000
_cell.length_b   1.000
_cell.length_c   1.000
_cell.angle_alpha   90.00
_cell.angle_beta   90.00
_cell.angle_gamma   90.00
#
_symmetry.space_group_name_H-M   'P 1'
#
loop_
_entity.id
_entity.type
_entity.pdbx_description
1 polymer ?
#
loop_
_entity_poly.entity_id
_entity_poly.type
_entity_poly.pdbx_seq_one_letter_code
_entity_poly.pdbx_strand_id
1 'polypeptide(L)'
;MEAIKAGYNKLKEVAKSNDVYLFKGEDDEYYLVAIKEASCSEKSKIIDKVLDEIYKYGNEFFVTIIITSKENFEKIKDTLGERIL
;
A
#
# COMPACT_ATOMS: atom_id res chain seq x y z
N MET A 1 -0.62 -14.20 1.45
CA MET A 1 0.70 -13.51 1.43
C MET A 1 1.15 -13.14 0.02
N GLU A 2 1.08 -14.04 -0.96
CA GLU A 2 1.57 -13.77 -2.34
C GLU A 2 0.88 -12.57 -2.99
N ALA A 3 -0.45 -12.48 -2.87
CA ALA A 3 -1.25 -11.34 -3.37
C ALA A 3 -0.76 -10.00 -2.81
N ILE A 4 -0.50 -9.92 -1.51
CA ILE A 4 -0.04 -8.71 -0.83
C ILE A 4 1.36 -8.31 -1.30
N LYS A 5 2.26 -9.29 -1.48
CA LYS A 5 3.59 -9.04 -2.05
C LYS A 5 3.51 -8.55 -3.50
N ALA A 6 2.60 -9.10 -4.31
CA ALA A 6 2.35 -8.62 -5.67
C ALA A 6 1.85 -7.18 -5.67
N GLY A 7 0.89 -6.85 -4.79
CA GLY A 7 0.40 -5.50 -4.56
C GLY A 7 1.50 -4.52 -4.14
N TYR A 8 2.36 -4.92 -3.20
CA TYR A 8 3.53 -4.13 -2.77
C TYR A 8 4.48 -3.82 -3.93
N ASN A 9 4.84 -4.84 -4.72
CA ASN A 9 5.72 -4.67 -5.87
C ASN A 9 5.08 -3.78 -6.92
N LYS A 10 3.78 -3.95 -7.20
CA LYS A 10 3.04 -3.10 -8.12
C LYS A 10 2.99 -1.67 -7.63
N LEU A 11 2.72 -1.44 -6.35
CA LEU A 11 2.68 -0.10 -5.75
C LEU A 11 4.03 0.61 -5.93
N LYS A 12 5.14 -0.08 -5.68
CA LYS A 12 6.50 0.43 -5.91
C LYS A 12 6.73 0.82 -7.38
N GLU A 13 6.32 -0.04 -8.31
CA GLU A 13 6.38 0.20 -9.75
C GLU A 13 5.56 1.44 -10.16
N VAL A 14 4.27 1.47 -9.82
CA VAL A 14 3.34 2.48 -10.34
C VAL A 14 3.42 3.82 -9.61
N ALA A 15 3.75 3.82 -8.32
CA ALA A 15 3.99 5.06 -7.57
C ALA A 15 5.31 5.72 -8.01
N LYS A 16 6.24 4.96 -8.59
CA LYS A 16 7.61 5.41 -8.91
C LYS A 16 8.29 6.03 -7.69
N SER A 17 8.08 5.42 -6.52
CA SER A 17 8.67 5.85 -5.25
C SER A 17 9.52 4.71 -4.70
N ASN A 18 10.67 5.05 -4.14
CA ASN A 18 11.49 4.10 -3.39
C ASN A 18 11.01 3.96 -1.94
N ASP A 19 10.19 4.89 -1.46
CA ASP A 19 9.64 4.92 -0.12
C ASP A 19 8.27 4.22 -0.10
N VAL A 20 8.30 2.90 -0.24
CA VAL A 20 7.12 2.03 -0.14
C VAL A 20 7.33 0.99 0.94
N TYR A 21 6.33 0.86 1.81
CA TYR A 21 6.36 0.03 3.00
C TYR A 21 5.16 -0.91 3.03
N LEU A 22 5.37 -2.07 3.65
CA LEU A 22 4.31 -3.00 3.99
C LEU A 22 4.27 -3.19 5.50
N PHE A 23 3.10 -2.96 6.08
CA PHE A 23 2.83 -3.26 7.48
C PHE A 23 1.82 -4.40 7.60
N LYS A 24 1.94 -5.16 8.67
CA LYS A 24 0.94 -6.12 9.13
C LYS A 24 0.28 -5.56 10.39
N GLY A 25 -1.01 -5.26 10.30
CA GLY A 25 -1.85 -4.84 11.42
C GLY A 25 -2.32 -6.02 12.26
N GLU A 26 -3.31 -5.74 13.11
CA GLU A 26 -4.06 -6.77 13.82
C GLU A 26 -4.98 -7.54 12.85
N ASP A 27 -5.43 -8.74 13.25
CA ASP A 27 -6.40 -9.55 12.49
C ASP A 27 -6.06 -9.81 11.01
N ASP A 28 -4.77 -10.02 10.70
CA ASP A 28 -4.26 -10.27 9.34
C ASP A 28 -4.56 -9.14 8.33
N GLU A 29 -4.79 -7.91 8.81
CA GLU A 29 -4.85 -6.72 7.95
C GLU A 29 -3.44 -6.34 7.42
N TYR A 30 -3.38 -5.97 6.14
CA TYR A 30 -2.15 -5.49 5.52
C TYR A 30 -2.27 -4.04 5.05
N TYR A 31 -1.25 -3.24 5.34
CA TYR A 31 -1.18 -1.85 4.89
C TYR A 31 -0.04 -1.66 3.89
N LEU A 32 -0.41 -1.30 2.66
CA LEU A 32 0.52 -0.94 1.58
C LEU A 32 0.67 0.56 1.51
N VAL A 33 1.82 1.09 1.93
CA VAL A 33 2.02 2.53 2.08
C VAL A 33 3.07 3.05 1.11
N ALA A 34 2.72 4.01 0.27
CA ALA A 34 3.67 4.75 -0.55
C ALA A 34 3.77 6.21 -0.10
N ILE A 35 4.99 6.67 0.15
CA ILE A 35 5.25 8.09 0.43
C ILE A 35 5.45 8.81 -0.91
N LYS A 36 4.48 9.66 -1.25
CA LYS A 36 4.46 10.45 -2.49
C LYS A 36 3.45 11.59 -2.42
N GLU A 37 3.88 12.77 -2.86
CA GLU A 37 2.97 13.86 -3.22
C GLU A 37 2.25 13.54 -4.54
N ALA A 38 0.93 13.45 -4.49
CA ALA A 38 0.07 13.14 -5.62
C ALA A 38 -1.32 13.74 -5.40
N SER A 39 -1.97 14.17 -6.46
CA SER A 39 -3.38 14.58 -6.42
C SER A 39 -4.30 13.39 -6.12
N CYS A 40 -5.52 13.64 -5.64
CA CYS A 40 -6.50 12.57 -5.38
C CYS A 40 -6.77 11.71 -6.63
N SER A 41 -6.80 12.33 -7.83
CA SER A 41 -7.00 11.60 -9.08
C SER A 41 -5.83 10.66 -9.40
N GLU A 42 -4.59 11.10 -9.18
CA GLU A 42 -3.41 10.26 -9.35
C GLU A 42 -3.37 9.13 -8.32
N LYS A 43 -3.73 9.41 -7.06
CA LYS A 43 -3.82 8.40 -6.00
C LYS A 43 -4.81 7.30 -6.37
N SER A 44 -6.02 7.66 -6.83
CA SER A 44 -7.03 6.69 -7.28
C SER A 44 -6.46 5.77 -8.38
N LYS A 45 -5.85 6.34 -9.42
CA LYS A 45 -5.27 5.55 -10.53
C LYS A 45 -4.15 4.61 -10.09
N ILE A 46 -3.38 4.98 -9.08
CA ILE A 46 -2.35 4.11 -8.51
C ILE A 46 -3.02 2.98 -7.72
N ILE A 47 -3.98 3.30 -6.86
CA ILE A 47 -4.72 2.34 -6.04
C ILE A 47 -5.42 1.31 -6.93
N ASP A 48 -6.13 1.74 -7.96
CA ASP A 48 -6.85 0.86 -8.89
C ASP A 48 -5.90 -0.16 -9.51
N LYS A 49 -4.74 0.28 -10.01
CA LYS A 49 -3.73 -0.62 -10.60
C LYS A 49 -3.15 -1.62 -9.61
N VAL A 50 -3.04 -1.23 -8.33
CA VAL A 50 -2.53 -2.13 -7.29
C VAL A 50 -3.59 -3.17 -6.93
N LEU A 51 -4.85 -2.75 -6.79
CA LEU A 51 -5.97 -3.66 -6.56
C LEU A 51 -6.17 -4.64 -7.72
N ASP A 52 -6.10 -4.16 -8.97
CA ASP A 52 -6.13 -5.00 -10.17
C ASP A 52 -5.06 -6.10 -10.14
N GLU A 53 -3.87 -5.79 -9.61
CA GLU A 53 -2.80 -6.79 -9.46
C GLU A 53 -3.11 -7.79 -8.35
N ILE A 54 -3.61 -7.32 -7.21
CA ILE A 54 -4.00 -8.16 -6.07
C ILE A 54 -5.14 -9.11 -6.48
N TYR A 55 -6.12 -8.64 -7.26
CA TYR A 55 -7.29 -9.41 -7.68
C TYR A 55 -6.97 -10.61 -8.57
N LYS A 56 -5.79 -10.64 -9.19
CA LYS A 56 -5.33 -11.83 -9.94
C LYS A 56 -5.16 -13.06 -9.05
N TYR A 57 -5.07 -12.87 -7.73
CA TYR A 57 -4.82 -13.93 -6.76
C TYR A 57 -6.07 -14.30 -5.94
N GLY A 58 -7.18 -13.57 -6.07
CA GLY A 58 -8.40 -13.78 -5.30
C GLY A 58 -9.27 -12.52 -5.20
N ASN A 59 -10.50 -12.66 -4.71
CA ASN A 59 -11.46 -11.54 -4.64
C ASN A 59 -11.59 -10.92 -3.25
N GLU A 60 -11.04 -11.57 -2.22
CA GLU A 60 -11.20 -11.15 -0.83
C GLU A 60 -9.83 -11.12 -0.14
N PHE A 61 -9.36 -9.91 0.18
CA PHE A 61 -8.13 -9.67 0.93
C PHE A 61 -8.35 -8.50 1.89
N PHE A 62 -7.87 -8.64 3.12
CA PHE A 62 -7.89 -7.54 4.07
C PHE A 62 -6.66 -6.65 3.84
N VAL A 63 -6.80 -5.68 2.93
CA VAL A 63 -5.70 -4.81 2.51
C VAL A 63 -6.14 -3.36 2.39
N THR A 64 -5.33 -2.46 2.94
CA THR A 64 -5.51 -1.02 2.88
C THR A 64 -4.33 -0.40 2.14
N ILE A 65 -4.59 0.40 1.10
CA ILE A 65 -3.54 1.08 0.32
C ILE A 65 -3.54 2.57 0.67
N ILE A 66 -2.39 3.08 1.13
CA ILE A 66 -2.22 4.46 1.59
C ILE A 66 -1.17 5.14 0.71
N ILE A 67 -1.53 6.26 0.09
CA ILE A 67 -0.59 7.15 -0.61
C ILE A 67 -0.61 8.50 0.07
N THR A 68 0.49 8.86 0.71
CA THR A 68 0.52 9.99 1.63
C THR A 68 1.83 10.76 1.58
N SER A 69 1.85 11.96 2.16
CA SER A 69 3.06 12.77 2.30
C SER A 69 3.96 12.17 3.37
N LYS A 70 5.25 12.54 3.36
CA LYS A 70 6.19 12.10 4.39
C LYS A 70 5.76 12.55 5.78
N GLU A 71 5.26 13.77 5.91
CA GLU A 71 4.78 14.31 7.18
C GLU A 71 3.60 13.50 7.73
N ASN A 72 2.62 13.17 6.89
CA ASN A 72 1.47 12.39 7.32
C ASN A 72 1.85 10.94 7.62
N PHE A 73 2.78 10.36 6.86
CA PHE A 73 3.31 9.03 7.16
C PHE A 73 3.91 8.96 8.56
N GLU A 74 4.75 9.93 8.93
CA GLU A 74 5.39 9.97 10.25
C GLU A 74 4.37 10.04 11.41
N LYS A 75 3.17 10.59 11.17
CA LYS A 75 2.08 10.66 12.18
C LYS A 75 1.33 9.35 12.34
N ILE A 76 1.23 8.52 11.29
CA ILE A 76 0.38 7.33 11.28
C ILE A 76 1.17 6.02 11.38
N LYS A 77 2.47 6.01 11.05
CA LYS A 77 3.24 4.76 10.88
C LYS A 77 3.23 3.85 12.11
N ASP A 78 3.19 4.42 13.31
CA ASP A 78 3.22 3.67 14.57
C ASP A 78 1.86 3.01 14.88
N THR A 79 0.79 3.38 14.17
CA THR A 79 -0.55 2.78 14.30
C THR A 79 -0.84 1.71 13.25
N LEU A 80 0.07 1.48 12.29
CA LEU A 80 -0.14 0.55 11.17
C LEU A 80 0.28 -0.90 11.50
N GLY A 81 0.81 -1.12 12.70
CA GLY A 81 1.31 -2.42 13.15
C GLY A 81 2.80 -2.65 12.85
N GLU A 82 3.17 -3.91 12.66
CA GLU A 82 4.57 -4.30 12.44
C GLU A 82 4.98 -4.08 10.98
N ARG A 83 6.07 -3.34 10.76
CA ARG A 83 6.65 -3.21 9.42
C ARG A 83 7.34 -4.51 9.02
N ILE A 84 6.93 -5.09 7.90
CA ILE A 84 7.49 -6.34 7.37
C ILE A 84 8.28 -6.17 6.06
N LEU A 85 8.06 -5.08 5.29
CA LEU A 85 8.90 -4.66 4.15
C LEU A 85 9.07 -3.13 4.10
#